data_AF-A0A9X3PY46-F1
#
_entry.id   AF-A0A9X3PY46-F1
#
_cell.length_a   1.000
_cell.length_b   1.000
_cell.length_c   1.000
_cell.angle_alpha   90.00
_cell.angle_beta   90.00
_cell.angle_gamma   90.00
#
_symmetry.space_group_name_H-M   'P 1'
#
loop_
_entity.id
_entity.type
_entity.pdbx_description
1 polymer ?
#
loop_
_entity_poly.entity_id
_entity_poly.type
_entity_poly.pdbx_seq_one_letter_code
_entity_poly.pdbx_strand_id
1 'polypeptide(L)'
;MVDIVHRIAAKDASPEQTYDALATLEGLSRWWTENTTGTTDVGGRISFKFENGDFEMEVTELDKGERVLWEVVGGSAPEWIGTKIHWDLKTEGDHTVVLFKHEGWREPVEFMHHCSTKWGSFLMSLKQYLETGAGAPWPHDVHIDNWG
;
A
#
# COMPACT_ATOMS: atom_id res chain seq x y z
N MET A 1 -19.54 -4.50 -7.53
CA MET A 1 -18.12 -4.33 -7.21
C MET A 1 -17.95 -4.55 -5.73
N VAL A 2 -16.77 -5.04 -5.35
CA VAL A 2 -16.40 -5.37 -3.96
C VAL A 2 -15.07 -4.70 -3.65
N ASP A 3 -14.84 -4.38 -2.37
CA ASP A 3 -13.67 -3.64 -1.93
C ASP A 3 -12.95 -4.41 -0.83
N ILE A 4 -11.63 -4.29 -0.78
CA ILE A 4 -10.82 -4.71 0.38
C ILE A 4 -10.63 -3.47 1.25
N VAL A 5 -11.02 -3.53 2.52
CA VAL A 5 -10.88 -2.42 3.48
C VAL A 5 -10.18 -2.88 4.74
N HIS A 6 -9.25 -2.06 5.22
CA HIS A 6 -8.50 -2.33 6.45
C HIS A 6 -8.29 -1.04 7.26
N ARG A 7 -8.03 -1.20 8.56
CA ARG A 7 -7.67 -0.11 9.47
C ARG A 7 -6.47 -0.53 10.32
N ILE A 8 -5.46 0.32 10.37
CA ILE A 8 -4.37 0.23 11.35
C ILE A 8 -4.22 1.57 12.08
N ALA A 9 -3.59 1.54 13.26
CA ALA A 9 -3.21 2.73 14.00
C ALA A 9 -1.75 2.57 14.44
N ALA A 10 -0.90 3.53 14.09
CA ALA A 10 0.50 3.59 14.51
C ALA A 10 0.62 4.58 15.66
N LYS A 11 1.18 4.14 16.78
CA LYS A 11 1.39 4.96 17.97
C LYS A 11 2.66 5.80 17.80
N ASP A 12 2.64 7.03 18.29
CA ASP A 12 3.79 7.96 18.32
C ASP A 12 4.34 8.31 16.91
N ALA A 13 3.64 7.95 15.84
CA ALA A 13 3.92 8.35 14.46
C ALA A 13 3.09 9.58 14.09
N SER A 14 3.72 10.58 13.47
CA SER A 14 3.01 11.78 13.00
C SER A 14 2.27 11.52 11.67
N PRO A 15 1.22 12.32 11.35
CA PRO A 15 0.58 12.27 10.04
C PRO A 15 1.55 12.54 8.89
N GLU A 16 2.55 13.39 9.10
CA GLU A 16 3.59 13.69 8.09
C GLU A 16 4.51 12.48 7.86
N GLN A 17 4.99 11.83 8.92
CA GLN A 17 5.79 10.59 8.79
C GLN A 17 4.99 9.47 8.10
N THR A 18 3.70 9.36 8.44
CA THR A 18 2.80 8.37 7.85
C THR A 18 2.54 8.69 6.37
N TYR A 19 2.34 9.96 6.04
CA TYR A 19 2.21 10.40 4.67
C TYR A 19 3.48 10.14 3.86
N ASP A 20 4.66 10.46 4.39
CA ASP A 20 5.94 10.23 3.70
C ASP A 20 6.20 8.74 3.47
N ALA A 21 5.82 7.87 4.43
CA ALA A 21 5.88 6.42 4.28
C ALA A 21 5.03 5.89 3.10
N LEU A 22 3.97 6.61 2.73
CA LEU A 22 3.04 6.24 1.66
C LEU A 22 3.35 6.97 0.35
N ALA A 23 3.81 8.22 0.39
CA ALA A 23 3.92 9.08 -0.78
C ALA A 23 5.33 9.19 -1.37
N THR A 24 6.34 8.55 -0.76
CA THR A 24 7.74 8.61 -1.22
C THR A 24 8.27 7.23 -1.61
N LEU A 25 9.17 7.17 -2.60
CA LEU A 25 9.80 5.91 -3.00
C LEU A 25 10.58 5.27 -1.84
N GLU A 26 11.31 6.09 -1.07
CA GLU A 26 12.01 5.61 0.13
C GLU A 26 11.01 5.01 1.11
N GLY A 27 9.98 5.74 1.52
CA GLY A 27 8.96 5.26 2.45
C GLY A 27 8.31 3.94 1.99
N LEU A 28 7.83 3.90 0.74
CA LEU A 28 7.20 2.72 0.14
C LEU A 28 8.14 1.51 0.16
N SER A 29 9.42 1.71 -0.14
CA SER A 29 10.42 0.62 -0.13
C SER A 29 10.68 0.02 1.25
N ARG A 30 10.32 0.71 2.33
CA ARG A 30 10.60 0.28 3.71
C ARG A 30 9.55 -0.65 4.29
N TRP A 31 8.36 -0.72 3.69
CA TRP A 31 7.27 -1.56 4.20
C TRP A 31 6.55 -2.39 3.15
N TRP A 32 6.58 -2.01 1.86
CA TRP A 32 5.88 -2.69 0.77
C TRP A 32 6.80 -3.61 -0.04
N THR A 33 7.69 -3.06 -0.87
CA THR A 33 8.72 -3.85 -1.59
C THR A 33 9.98 -3.02 -1.80
N GLU A 34 11.14 -3.62 -1.56
CA GLU A 34 12.44 -2.96 -1.75
C GLU A 34 12.63 -2.46 -3.20
N ASN A 35 12.01 -3.13 -4.17
CA ASN A 35 12.09 -2.76 -5.58
C ASN A 35 10.94 -1.80 -5.97
N THR A 36 11.05 -0.57 -5.47
CA THR A 36 10.13 0.54 -5.73
C THR A 36 10.84 1.65 -6.49
N THR A 37 10.35 2.02 -7.67
CA THR A 37 10.96 3.05 -8.53
C THR A 37 9.90 3.88 -9.23
N GLY A 38 10.24 5.09 -9.71
CA GLY A 38 9.35 5.90 -10.53
C GLY A 38 9.28 7.36 -10.11
N THR A 39 8.11 7.97 -10.30
CA THR A 39 7.81 9.37 -9.95
C THR A 39 6.57 9.42 -9.08
N THR A 40 6.64 10.12 -7.95
CA THR A 40 5.58 10.13 -6.94
C THR A 40 4.68 11.37 -6.98
N ASP A 41 4.98 12.36 -7.83
CA ASP A 41 4.08 13.51 -8.04
C ASP A 41 2.75 13.07 -8.67
N VAL A 42 1.69 13.88 -8.54
CA VAL A 42 0.41 13.62 -9.21
C VAL A 42 0.61 13.52 -10.73
N GLY A 43 0.05 12.47 -11.34
CA GLY A 43 0.27 12.04 -12.72
C GLY A 43 1.57 11.24 -12.93
N GLY A 44 2.41 11.13 -11.90
CA GLY A 44 3.59 10.27 -11.86
C GLY A 44 3.22 8.81 -11.75
N ARG A 45 4.16 7.94 -12.16
CA ARG A 45 3.97 6.49 -12.14
C ARG A 45 5.02 5.83 -11.28
N ILE A 46 4.57 4.91 -10.43
CA ILE A 46 5.39 4.12 -9.53
C ILE A 46 5.32 2.65 -9.99
N SER A 47 6.48 2.04 -10.18
CA SER A 47 6.64 0.63 -10.47
C SER A 47 7.07 -0.11 -9.21
N PHE A 48 6.32 -1.13 -8.87
CA PHE A 48 6.58 -2.05 -7.77
C PHE A 48 6.88 -3.43 -8.33
N LYS A 49 7.98 -4.06 -7.92
CA LYS A 49 8.35 -5.41 -8.35
C LYS A 49 8.46 -6.36 -7.17
N PHE A 50 7.99 -7.58 -7.39
CA PHE A 50 8.06 -8.75 -6.52
C PHE A 50 8.69 -9.90 -7.33
N GLU A 51 8.94 -11.05 -6.71
CA GLU A 51 9.53 -12.22 -7.39
C GLU A 51 8.75 -12.64 -8.64
N ASN A 52 7.45 -12.83 -8.46
CA ASN A 52 6.53 -13.37 -9.47
C ASN A 52 5.42 -12.36 -9.83
N GLY A 53 5.66 -11.06 -9.65
CA GLY A 53 4.66 -10.06 -9.99
C GLY A 53 5.17 -8.63 -10.02
N ASP A 54 4.48 -7.80 -10.78
CA ASP A 54 4.75 -6.38 -10.86
C ASP A 54 3.44 -5.59 -10.97
N PHE A 55 3.50 -4.36 -10.46
CA PHE A 55 2.39 -3.41 -10.51
C PHE A 55 2.91 -2.05 -10.96
N GLU A 56 2.18 -1.41 -11.87
CA GLU A 56 2.38 -0.01 -12.25
C GLU A 56 1.18 0.78 -11.74
N MET A 57 1.44 1.77 -10.89
CA MET A 57 0.41 2.60 -10.28
C MET A 57 0.64 4.06 -10.65
N GLU A 58 -0.42 4.76 -11.06
CA GLU A 58 -0.42 6.19 -11.31
C GLU A 58 -0.90 6.93 -10.06
N VAL A 59 -0.15 7.94 -9.63
CA VAL A 59 -0.54 8.80 -8.50
C VAL A 59 -1.60 9.76 -8.97
N THR A 60 -2.82 9.65 -8.43
CA THR A 60 -3.97 10.43 -8.89
C THR A 60 -4.34 11.56 -7.92
N GLU A 61 -4.00 11.44 -6.64
CA GLU A 61 -4.23 12.47 -5.64
C GLU A 61 -3.18 12.42 -4.53
N LEU A 62 -2.75 13.60 -4.08
CA LEU A 62 -1.88 13.79 -2.93
C LEU A 62 -2.40 14.95 -2.10
N ASP A 63 -2.81 14.68 -0.87
CA ASP A 63 -3.14 15.69 0.14
C ASP A 63 -2.28 15.47 1.38
N LYS A 64 -1.38 16.42 1.64
CA LYS A 64 -0.26 16.22 2.58
C LYS A 64 -0.78 16.00 3.99
N GLY A 65 -0.51 14.82 4.54
CA GLY A 65 -0.92 14.43 5.90
C GLY A 65 -2.37 13.94 6.00
N GLU A 66 -3.14 13.95 4.91
CA GLU A 66 -4.55 13.55 4.89
C GLU A 66 -4.84 12.38 3.96
N ARG A 67 -4.31 12.40 2.72
CA ARG A 67 -4.69 11.40 1.72
C ARG A 67 -3.61 11.12 0.68
N VAL A 68 -3.54 9.86 0.24
CA VAL A 68 -2.82 9.42 -0.95
C VAL A 68 -3.73 8.51 -1.78
N LEU A 69 -3.81 8.74 -3.09
CA LEU A 69 -4.61 7.94 -4.02
C LEU A 69 -3.79 7.48 -5.22
N TRP A 70 -3.90 6.19 -5.54
CA TRP A 70 -3.33 5.61 -6.75
C TRP A 70 -4.39 4.88 -7.58
N GLU A 71 -4.19 4.86 -8.90
CA GLU A 71 -4.89 3.97 -9.82
C GLU A 71 -3.91 2.94 -10.35
N VAL A 72 -4.31 1.67 -10.38
CA VAL A 72 -3.47 0.61 -10.96
C VAL A 72 -3.65 0.63 -12.48
N VAL A 73 -2.57 0.99 -13.20
CA VAL A 73 -2.60 1.21 -14.65
C VAL A 73 -1.91 0.10 -15.45
N GLY A 74 -1.17 -0.79 -14.78
CA GLY A 74 -0.47 -1.89 -15.42
C GLY A 74 0.10 -2.90 -14.43
N GLY A 75 0.71 -3.96 -14.96
CA GLY A 75 1.32 -5.04 -14.18
C GLY A 75 0.88 -6.43 -14.62
N SER A 76 1.40 -7.44 -13.92
CA SER A 76 1.15 -8.85 -14.23
C SER A 76 -0.20 -9.38 -13.69
N ALA A 77 -0.86 -8.63 -12.78
CA ALA A 77 -2.13 -9.00 -12.16
C ALA A 77 -3.32 -8.27 -12.84
N PRO A 78 -3.98 -8.87 -13.85
CA PRO A 78 -5.05 -8.19 -14.60
C PRO A 78 -6.27 -7.82 -13.74
N GLU A 79 -6.51 -8.52 -12.63
CA GLU A 79 -7.61 -8.24 -11.69
C GLU A 79 -7.44 -6.91 -10.96
N TRP A 80 -6.22 -6.37 -10.87
CA TRP A 80 -5.97 -5.07 -10.28
C TRP A 80 -6.10 -3.92 -11.29
N ILE A 81 -5.98 -4.16 -12.60
CA ILE A 81 -5.96 -3.05 -13.57
C ILE A 81 -7.29 -2.30 -13.55
N GLY A 82 -7.23 -0.98 -13.32
CA GLY A 82 -8.37 -0.08 -13.18
C GLY A 82 -8.95 0.01 -11.76
N THR A 83 -8.40 -0.72 -10.79
CA THR A 83 -8.74 -0.55 -9.37
C THR A 83 -7.99 0.65 -8.77
N LYS A 84 -8.44 1.08 -7.59
CA LYS A 84 -7.85 2.21 -6.88
C LYS A 84 -7.34 1.82 -5.50
N ILE A 85 -6.20 2.40 -5.11
CA ILE A 85 -5.62 2.24 -3.78
C ILE A 85 -5.75 3.57 -3.04
N HIS A 86 -6.49 3.56 -1.95
CA HIS A 86 -6.75 4.72 -1.11
C HIS A 86 -6.06 4.57 0.23
N TRP A 87 -5.47 5.67 0.67
CA TRP A 87 -4.93 5.85 2.00
C TRP A 87 -5.53 7.11 2.59
N ASP A 88 -6.44 6.98 3.53
CA ASP A 88 -6.93 8.10 4.32
C ASP A 88 -6.25 8.11 5.69
N LEU A 89 -5.76 9.27 6.10
CA LEU A 89 -5.04 9.49 7.34
C LEU A 89 -5.89 10.31 8.30
N LYS A 90 -5.82 9.99 9.59
CA LYS A 90 -6.37 10.86 10.64
C LYS A 90 -5.62 10.67 11.95
N THR A 91 -5.59 11.73 12.76
CA THR A 91 -5.01 11.67 14.10
C THR A 91 -6.07 11.28 15.13
N GLU A 92 -5.78 10.29 15.97
CA GLU A 92 -6.60 9.89 17.11
C GLU A 92 -5.71 9.79 18.36
N GLY A 93 -5.66 10.86 19.15
CA GLY A 93 -4.80 10.93 20.34
C GLY A 93 -3.32 10.92 19.99
N ASP A 94 -2.57 9.96 20.54
CA ASP A 94 -1.16 9.69 20.26
C ASP A 94 -0.97 8.73 19.07
N HIS A 95 -2.01 8.45 18.30
CA HIS A 95 -1.94 7.58 17.12
C HIS A 95 -2.22 8.34 15.82
N THR A 96 -1.54 7.95 14.76
CA THR A 96 -1.98 8.18 13.39
C THR A 96 -2.69 6.92 12.87
N VAL A 97 -3.92 7.09 12.42
CA VAL A 97 -4.76 6.03 11.85
C VAL A 97 -4.67 6.06 10.35
N VAL A 98 -4.49 4.88 9.75
CA VAL A 98 -4.56 4.65 8.31
C VAL A 98 -5.83 3.86 8.02
N LEU A 99 -6.70 4.41 7.18
CA LEU A 99 -7.83 3.70 6.59
C LEU A 99 -7.44 3.35 5.15
N PHE A 100 -7.20 2.06 4.93
CA PHE A 100 -6.80 1.53 3.64
C PHE A 100 -8.03 1.02 2.88
N LYS A 101 -8.08 1.30 1.59
CA LYS A 101 -9.05 0.69 0.68
C LYS A 101 -8.41 0.34 -0.66
N HIS A 102 -8.57 -0.91 -1.08
CA HIS A 102 -8.37 -1.33 -2.46
C HIS A 102 -9.74 -1.49 -3.09
N GLU A 103 -10.14 -0.47 -3.85
CA GLU A 103 -11.49 -0.26 -4.37
C GLU A 103 -11.64 -0.73 -5.81
N GLY A 104 -12.83 -1.26 -6.13
CA GLY A 104 -13.25 -1.43 -7.52
C GLY A 104 -13.01 -2.82 -8.10
N TRP A 105 -12.88 -3.84 -7.27
CA TRP A 105 -12.78 -5.21 -7.76
C TRP A 105 -14.07 -5.63 -8.46
N ARG A 106 -13.92 -6.24 -9.64
CA ARG A 106 -15.05 -6.73 -10.44
C ARG A 106 -15.83 -7.82 -9.69
N GLU A 107 -15.10 -8.75 -9.09
CA GLU A 107 -15.64 -9.95 -8.44
C GLU A 107 -14.66 -10.50 -7.37
N PRO A 108 -15.17 -11.16 -6.32
CA PRO A 108 -14.35 -11.74 -5.26
C PRO A 108 -13.79 -13.11 -5.66
N VAL A 109 -12.90 -13.15 -6.64
CA VAL A 109 -12.14 -14.36 -7.00
C VAL A 109 -11.15 -14.74 -5.91
N GLU A 110 -10.65 -15.99 -5.91
CA GLU A 110 -9.64 -16.48 -4.95
C GLU A 110 -8.44 -15.53 -4.82
N PHE A 111 -8.02 -14.93 -5.95
CA PHE A 111 -6.97 -13.92 -5.97
C PHE A 111 -7.25 -12.71 -5.07
N MET A 112 -8.50 -12.24 -4.99
CA MET A 112 -8.90 -11.16 -4.08
C MET A 112 -8.73 -11.56 -2.61
N HIS A 113 -9.01 -12.82 -2.25
CA HIS A 113 -8.82 -13.32 -0.89
C HIS A 113 -7.33 -13.36 -0.52
N HIS A 114 -6.48 -13.81 -1.46
CA HIS A 114 -5.04 -13.76 -1.32
C HIS A 114 -4.55 -12.31 -1.14
N CYS A 115 -4.98 -11.39 -2.01
CA CYS A 115 -4.62 -9.97 -1.94
C CYS A 115 -5.09 -9.32 -0.63
N SER A 116 -6.28 -9.64 -0.13
CA SER A 116 -6.75 -9.12 1.16
C SER A 116 -5.85 -9.56 2.31
N THR A 117 -5.40 -10.82 2.30
CA THR A 117 -4.49 -11.32 3.32
C THR A 117 -3.10 -10.68 3.20
N LYS A 118 -2.57 -10.53 1.97
CA LYS A 118 -1.30 -9.82 1.73
C LYS A 118 -1.36 -8.35 2.18
N TRP A 119 -2.45 -7.63 1.87
CA TRP A 119 -2.63 -6.26 2.35
C TRP A 119 -2.63 -6.19 3.87
N GLY A 120 -3.31 -7.11 4.55
CA GLY A 120 -3.24 -7.24 6.01
C GLY A 120 -1.80 -7.39 6.52
N SER A 121 -1.00 -8.27 5.92
CA SER A 121 0.41 -8.48 6.29
C SER A 121 1.27 -7.22 6.06
N PHE A 122 1.14 -6.58 4.91
CA PHE A 122 1.91 -5.37 4.60
C PHE A 122 1.48 -4.14 5.41
N LEU A 123 0.21 -4.07 5.83
CA LEU A 123 -0.23 -3.04 6.78
C LEU A 123 0.39 -3.23 8.16
N MET A 124 0.65 -4.47 8.59
CA MET A 124 1.44 -4.72 9.80
C MET A 124 2.90 -4.30 9.64
N SER A 125 3.48 -4.52 8.45
CA SER A 125 4.81 -4.01 8.10
C SER A 125 4.87 -2.47 8.12
N LEU A 126 3.86 -1.78 7.56
CA LEU A 126 3.74 -0.33 7.62
C LEU A 126 3.66 0.19 9.06
N LYS A 127 2.80 -0.41 9.89
CA LYS A 127 2.71 -0.08 11.31
C LYS A 127 4.06 -0.23 12.01
N GLN A 128 4.76 -1.33 11.77
CA GLN A 128 6.08 -1.59 12.35
C GLN A 128 7.11 -0.55 11.90
N TYR A 129 7.12 -0.19 10.61
CA TYR A 129 7.99 0.83 10.07
C TYR A 129 7.74 2.20 10.73
N LEU A 130 6.47 2.58 10.90
CA LEU A 130 6.11 3.85 11.54
C LEU A 130 6.49 3.91 13.01
N GLU A 131 6.37 2.80 13.74
CA GLU A 131 6.63 2.76 15.18
C GLU A 131 8.11 2.54 15.54
N THR A 132 8.88 1.94 14.64
CA THR A 132 10.25 1.47 14.97
C THR A 132 11.32 1.89 13.97
N GLY A 133 10.94 2.41 12.80
CA GLY A 133 11.83 2.73 11.69
C GLY A 133 12.21 1.53 10.82
N ALA A 134 11.72 0.32 11.11
CA ALA A 134 11.98 -0.89 10.33
C ALA A 134 10.68 -1.68 10.06
N GLY A 135 10.34 -1.84 8.78
CA GLY A 135 9.26 -2.72 8.33
C GLY A 135 9.77 -4.07 7.84
N ALA A 136 8.87 -4.83 7.21
CA ALA A 136 9.13 -6.10 6.54
C ALA A 136 8.62 -6.04 5.08
N PRO A 137 9.25 -5.24 4.20
CA PRO A 137 8.91 -5.20 2.78
C PRO A 137 9.28 -6.53 2.12
N TRP A 138 8.71 -6.84 0.96
CA TRP A 138 9.24 -7.94 0.14
C TRP A 138 10.72 -7.66 -0.20
N PRO A 139 11.65 -8.64 -0.09
CA PRO A 139 11.44 -10.09 0.09
C PRO A 139 11.43 -10.60 1.55
N HIS A 140 11.29 -9.71 2.52
CA HIS A 140 11.30 -10.03 3.95
C HIS A 140 9.90 -10.17 4.57
N ASP A 141 8.85 -10.12 3.76
CA ASP A 141 7.47 -10.18 4.19
C ASP A 141 7.04 -11.60 4.61
N VAL A 142 5.84 -11.69 5.19
CA VAL A 142 5.23 -13.00 5.49
C VAL A 142 4.72 -13.63 4.19
N HIS A 143 5.34 -14.74 3.79
CA HIS A 143 4.84 -15.57 2.69
C HIS A 143 3.58 -16.33 3.13
N ILE A 144 2.53 -16.23 2.31
CA ILE A 144 1.20 -16.82 2.61
C ILE A 144 0.62 -17.63 1.47
N ASP A 145 1.30 -17.66 0.33
CA ASP A 145 0.93 -18.44 -0.84
C ASP A 145 1.67 -19.79 -0.87
N ASN A 146 1.12 -20.67 -1.68
CA ASN A 146 1.76 -21.90 -2.15
C ASN A 146 1.90 -21.85 -3.68
N TRP A 147 1.89 -20.65 -4.25
CA TRP A 147 1.97 -20.38 -5.68
C TRP A 147 3.42 -20.04 -5.96
N GLY A 148 4.15 -21.03 -6.47
CA GLY A 148 5.61 -20.96 -6.65
C GLY A 148 6.09 -19.83 -7.53
#